data_AF-A0A368HJV8-F1
#
_entry.id   AF-A0A368HJV8-F1
#
_cell.length_a   1.000
_cell.length_b   1.000
_cell.length_c   1.000
_cell.angle_alpha   90.00
_cell.angle_beta   90.00
_cell.angle_gamma   90.00
#
_symmetry.space_group_name_H-M   'P 1'
#
loop_
_entity.id
_entity.type
_entity.pdbx_description
1 polymer ?
#
loop_
_entity_poly.entity_id
_entity_poly.type
_entity_poly.pdbx_seq_one_letter_code
_entity_poly.pdbx_strand_id
1 'polypeptide(L)'
;MEDIRFCGQVLEAQQRSLIVALAKRYGGLSRHELAQTVCELLDWHRPNGHPKTIECRALLERMQEAGLIGLAPLRPGRPQGARTTVPAGPDPQSAPLDAPLATLQPIRLQRVETPADRTLWRTLIERHHPLGHRVPFGAHLRYLIQATSKSPTVLGCLQFSSPAWRLKGRDQWIGWDDATRARCLQQIICNSRFLILPHVRVPNLASHVLALALRTVTIDWTAAYGVKPLLAETLVDPTRFTGHCYLAANWIDVGLTTGRGRADRQHTRHGASPKRIWLYPLVPDVRQRLTQTP
;
A
#
# COMPACT_ATOMS: atom_id res chain seq x y z
N MET A 1 32.62 0.44 10.48
CA MET A 1 31.73 1.60 10.28
C MET A 1 30.65 1.12 9.33
N GLU A 2 29.39 0.99 9.76
CA GLU A 2 28.33 0.48 8.89
C GLU A 2 28.17 1.38 7.65
N ASP A 3 28.08 0.77 6.46
CA ASP A 3 27.80 1.50 5.23
C ASP A 3 26.40 2.13 5.34
N ILE A 4 26.37 3.45 5.39
CA ILE A 4 25.12 4.21 5.44
C ILE A 4 24.46 4.12 4.06
N ARG A 5 23.20 3.66 4.04
CA ARG A 5 22.44 3.44 2.80
C ARG A 5 21.23 4.34 2.67
N PHE A 6 20.96 4.81 1.44
CA PHE A 6 19.74 5.49 1.03
C PHE A 6 18.98 4.63 0.02
N CYS A 7 17.71 4.31 0.29
CA CYS A 7 16.88 3.44 -0.56
C CYS A 7 17.57 2.11 -1.00
N GLY A 8 18.46 1.57 -0.19
CA GLY A 8 19.19 0.31 -0.44
C GLY A 8 20.56 0.48 -1.10
N GLN A 9 20.86 1.65 -1.64
CA GLN A 9 22.15 2.01 -2.25
C GLN A 9 23.10 2.58 -1.19
N VAL A 10 24.40 2.25 -1.31
CA VAL A 10 25.44 2.83 -0.44
C VAL A 10 25.58 4.31 -0.77
N LEU A 11 25.61 5.13 0.28
CA LEU A 11 25.78 6.57 0.13
C LEU A 11 27.22 6.87 -0.28
N GLU A 12 27.40 7.52 -1.43
CA GLU A 12 28.73 7.87 -1.94
C GLU A 12 29.40 8.91 -1.02
N ALA A 13 30.74 8.95 -1.04
CA ALA A 13 31.50 9.86 -0.19
C ALA A 13 31.13 11.33 -0.43
N GLN A 14 30.90 11.73 -1.69
CA GLN A 14 30.51 13.09 -2.04
C GLN A 14 29.10 13.43 -1.52
N GLN A 15 28.14 12.51 -1.69
CA GLN A 15 26.78 12.67 -1.17
C GLN A 15 26.79 12.80 0.35
N ARG A 16 27.55 11.95 1.05
CA ARG A 16 27.72 12.02 2.51
C ARG A 16 28.30 13.36 2.95
N SER A 17 29.37 13.82 2.30
CA SER A 17 30.01 15.10 2.61
C SER A 17 29.06 16.28 2.40
N LEU A 18 28.26 16.26 1.34
CA LEU A 18 27.24 17.27 1.10
C LEU A 18 26.21 17.31 2.22
N ILE A 19 25.67 16.15 2.64
CA ILE A 19 24.68 16.08 3.72
C ILE A 19 25.25 16.61 5.04
N VAL A 20 26.51 16.27 5.36
CA VAL A 20 27.19 16.79 6.55
C VAL A 20 27.34 18.32 6.48
N ALA A 21 27.74 18.85 5.33
CA ALA A 21 27.86 20.29 5.13
C ALA A 21 26.50 21.01 5.27
N LEU A 22 25.44 20.46 4.71
CA LEU A 22 24.08 20.99 4.80
C LEU A 22 23.57 20.96 6.25
N ALA A 23 23.76 19.86 6.97
CA ALA A 23 23.37 19.77 8.37
C ALA A 23 24.15 20.76 9.26
N LYS A 24 25.44 21.00 8.97
CA LYS A 24 26.24 22.01 9.68
C LYS A 24 25.77 23.44 9.37
N ARG A 25 25.44 23.73 8.11
CA ARG A 25 25.04 25.07 7.65
C ARG A 25 23.60 25.42 8.02
N TYR A 26 22.71 24.44 7.98
CA TYR A 26 21.25 24.60 8.09
C TYR A 26 20.63 23.73 9.19
N GLY A 27 21.40 23.33 10.21
CA GLY A 27 20.94 22.42 11.27
C GLY A 27 19.80 22.95 12.14
N GLY A 28 19.49 24.25 12.05
CA GLY A 28 18.33 24.87 12.69
C GLY A 28 17.00 24.71 11.93
N LEU A 29 17.02 24.26 10.67
CA LEU A 29 15.82 23.97 9.89
C LEU A 29 15.05 22.79 10.49
N SER A 30 13.76 22.69 10.17
CA SER A 30 13.04 21.45 10.47
C SER A 30 13.67 20.28 9.70
N ARG A 31 13.62 19.08 10.28
CA ARG A 31 14.07 17.86 9.59
C ARG A 31 13.35 17.64 8.26
N HIS A 32 12.13 18.15 8.11
CA HIS A 32 11.40 18.09 6.86
C HIS A 32 12.06 18.97 5.80
N GLU A 33 12.30 20.25 6.09
CA GLU A 33 12.93 21.19 5.17
C GLU A 33 14.35 20.74 4.79
N LEU A 34 15.17 20.35 5.77
CA LEU A 34 16.52 19.86 5.49
C LEU A 34 16.48 18.63 4.56
N ALA A 35 15.54 17.71 4.78
CA ALA A 35 15.37 16.56 3.91
C ALA A 35 14.89 16.94 2.50
N GLN A 36 14.06 17.98 2.35
CA GLN A 36 13.68 18.50 1.03
C GLN A 36 14.91 19.04 0.30
N THR A 37 15.69 19.90 0.95
CA THR A 37 16.91 20.48 0.38
C THR A 37 17.92 19.41 -0.04
N VAL A 38 18.12 18.40 0.81
CA VAL A 38 19.00 17.27 0.46
C VAL A 38 18.45 16.51 -0.75
N CYS A 39 17.15 16.25 -0.79
CA CYS A 39 16.57 15.54 -1.93
C CYS A 39 16.70 16.32 -3.24
N GLU A 40 16.49 17.64 -3.19
CA GLU A 40 16.61 18.52 -4.35
C GLU A 40 18.06 18.55 -4.87
N LEU A 41 19.04 18.79 -3.99
CA LEU A 41 20.45 18.90 -4.38
C LEU A 41 21.08 17.59 -4.86
N LEU A 42 20.55 16.44 -4.41
CA LEU A 42 21.02 15.11 -4.81
C LEU A 42 20.13 14.44 -5.87
N ASP A 43 19.16 15.17 -6.43
CA ASP A 43 18.20 14.67 -7.40
C ASP A 43 17.44 13.40 -6.94
N TRP A 44 17.17 13.31 -5.63
CA TRP A 44 16.45 12.18 -5.03
C TRP A 44 14.94 12.35 -5.16
N HIS A 45 14.46 12.21 -6.39
CA HIS A 45 13.05 12.33 -6.74
C HIS A 45 12.37 10.97 -6.94
N ARG A 46 11.06 10.94 -6.74
CA ARG A 46 10.19 9.82 -7.12
C ARG A 46 9.83 9.95 -8.61
N PRO A 47 9.31 8.88 -9.25
CA PRO A 47 8.89 8.94 -10.65
C PRO A 47 7.82 10.02 -10.96
N ASN A 48 7.06 10.44 -9.96
CA ASN A 48 6.12 11.57 -10.06
C ASN A 48 6.76 12.95 -9.79
N GLY A 49 8.09 13.05 -9.75
CA GLY A 49 8.83 14.28 -9.49
C GLY A 49 8.90 14.68 -8.01
N HIS A 50 8.11 14.07 -7.12
CA HIS A 50 8.14 14.46 -5.71
C HIS A 50 9.40 13.97 -4.98
N PRO A 51 10.03 14.79 -4.14
CA PRO A 51 11.25 14.45 -3.40
C PRO A 51 11.06 13.31 -2.40
N LYS A 52 12.06 12.45 -2.23
CA LYS A 52 12.08 11.30 -1.30
C LYS A 52 12.27 11.71 0.18
N THR A 53 11.51 12.73 0.61
CA THR A 53 11.68 13.42 1.89
C THR A 53 11.55 12.49 3.10
N ILE A 54 10.64 11.53 3.08
CA ILE A 54 10.42 10.62 4.22
C ILE A 54 11.63 9.68 4.39
N GLU A 55 12.08 9.11 3.28
CA GLU A 55 13.25 8.25 3.22
C GLU A 55 14.52 9.03 3.61
N CYS A 56 14.63 10.28 3.16
CA CYS A 56 15.75 11.15 3.48
C CYS A 56 15.73 11.58 4.95
N ARG A 57 14.57 11.83 5.55
CA ARG A 57 14.47 12.08 7.00
C ARG A 57 14.97 10.89 7.80
N ALA A 58 14.59 9.67 7.44
CA ALA A 58 15.07 8.47 8.09
C ALA A 58 16.58 8.24 7.88
N LEU A 59 17.15 8.72 6.76
CA LEU A 59 18.60 8.77 6.57
C LEU A 59 19.27 9.76 7.52
N LEU A 60 18.75 11.00 7.60
CA LEU A 60 19.29 12.03 8.49
C LEU A 60 19.24 11.60 9.97
N GLU A 61 18.16 10.94 10.39
CA GLU A 61 18.03 10.40 11.75
C GLU A 61 19.10 9.33 12.04
N ARG A 62 19.31 8.38 11.13
CA ARG A 62 20.39 7.38 11.26
C ARG A 62 21.79 8.01 11.25
N MET A 63 22.00 9.06 10.43
CA MET A 63 23.28 9.79 10.41
C MET A 63 23.53 10.53 11.72
N GLN A 64 22.49 11.07 12.36
CA GLN A 64 22.60 11.67 13.69
C GLN A 64 22.88 10.63 14.77
N GLU A 65 22.17 9.49 14.74
CA GLU A 65 22.42 8.36 15.66
C GLU A 65 23.85 7.84 15.55
N ALA A 66 24.42 7.84 14.33
CA ALA A 66 25.82 7.51 14.08
C ALA A 66 26.81 8.64 14.45
N GLY A 67 26.35 9.76 14.99
CA GLY A 67 27.18 10.89 15.41
C GLY A 67 27.78 11.71 14.27
N LEU A 68 27.30 11.56 13.03
CA LEU A 68 27.86 12.23 11.86
C LEU A 68 27.34 13.64 11.62
N ILE A 69 26.13 13.93 12.10
CA ILE A 69 25.48 15.23 11.97
C ILE A 69 24.73 15.59 13.25
N GLY A 70 24.49 16.88 13.47
CA GLY A 70 23.57 17.38 14.50
C GLY A 70 22.32 17.95 13.86
N LEU A 71 21.14 17.57 14.34
CA LEU A 71 19.85 18.11 13.89
C LEU A 71 19.16 18.86 15.04
N ALA A 72 18.25 19.76 14.69
CA ALA A 72 17.38 20.42 15.65
C ALA A 72 16.63 19.41 16.55
N PRO A 73 16.41 19.74 17.83
CA PRO A 73 15.61 18.93 18.75
C PRO A 73 14.20 18.66 18.19
N LEU A 74 13.67 17.47 18.48
CA LEU A 74 12.31 17.13 18.12
C LEU A 74 11.32 17.98 18.93
N ARG A 75 10.31 18.54 18.24
CA ARG A 75 9.16 19.13 18.92
C ARG A 75 8.31 18.01 19.53
N PRO A 76 7.78 18.18 20.76
CA PRO A 76 6.88 17.20 21.35
C PRO A 76 5.66 17.00 20.45
N GLY A 77 5.35 15.75 20.15
CA GLY A 77 4.29 15.36 19.25
C GLY A 77 3.64 14.05 19.68
N ARG A 78 2.73 13.55 18.84
CA ARG A 78 2.07 12.27 19.12
C ARG A 78 3.11 11.14 19.25
N PRO A 79 3.01 10.27 20.28
CA PRO A 79 3.96 9.16 20.46
C PRO A 79 4.06 8.29 19.21
N GLN A 80 5.29 7.88 18.89
CA GLN A 80 5.56 6.93 17.82
C GLN A 80 4.79 5.62 18.10
N GLY A 81 4.03 5.14 17.10
CA GLY A 81 3.23 3.91 17.24
C GLY A 81 1.83 4.10 17.83
N ALA A 82 1.42 5.32 18.18
CA ALA A 82 0.06 5.57 18.64
C ALA A 82 -0.99 5.17 17.58
N ARG A 83 -1.90 4.26 17.94
CA ARG A 83 -2.97 3.79 17.05
C ARG A 83 -3.92 4.93 16.71
N THR A 84 -4.29 5.07 15.44
CA THR A 84 -5.35 5.99 15.04
C THR A 84 -6.64 5.59 15.75
N THR A 85 -7.16 6.48 16.59
CA THR A 85 -8.47 6.31 17.24
C THR A 85 -9.53 6.44 16.17
N VAL A 86 -10.40 5.45 16.07
CA VAL A 86 -11.57 5.45 15.18
C VAL A 86 -12.78 5.69 16.08
N PRO A 87 -13.62 6.70 15.82
CA PRO A 87 -14.80 6.95 16.64
C PRO A 87 -15.72 5.72 16.65
N ALA A 88 -16.07 5.24 17.85
CA ALA A 88 -17.10 4.23 18.02
C ALA A 88 -18.47 4.93 18.03
N GLY A 89 -19.11 5.04 16.87
CA GLY A 89 -20.53 5.40 16.79
C GLY A 89 -21.42 4.15 16.88
N PRO A 90 -22.74 4.26 17.13
CA PRO A 90 -23.64 3.12 17.01
C PRO A 90 -23.59 2.51 15.59
N ASP A 91 -23.83 1.21 15.47
CA ASP A 91 -24.03 0.58 14.16
C ASP A 91 -25.44 0.87 13.69
N PRO A 92 -25.66 1.69 12.65
CA PRO A 92 -26.95 1.67 12.00
C PRO A 92 -27.03 0.27 11.39
N GLN A 93 -27.71 -0.66 12.07
CA GLN A 93 -28.12 -1.94 11.51
C GLN A 93 -28.94 -1.60 10.27
N SER A 94 -28.22 -1.51 9.15
CA SER A 94 -28.80 -1.12 7.88
C SER A 94 -29.59 -2.31 7.41
N ALA A 95 -30.83 -2.08 6.98
CA ALA A 95 -31.67 -3.12 6.40
C ALA A 95 -30.86 -3.86 5.31
N PRO A 96 -31.02 -5.18 5.19
CA PRO A 96 -30.28 -5.95 4.20
C PRO A 96 -30.58 -5.38 2.80
N LEU A 97 -29.53 -5.02 2.08
CA LEU A 97 -29.60 -4.65 0.68
C LEU A 97 -29.52 -5.93 -0.15
N ASP A 98 -30.69 -6.51 -0.39
CA ASP A 98 -30.88 -7.67 -1.25
C ASP A 98 -31.53 -7.22 -2.55
N ALA A 99 -30.72 -7.08 -3.59
CA ALA A 99 -31.17 -6.59 -4.88
C ALA A 99 -30.28 -7.14 -6.01
N PRO A 100 -30.82 -7.29 -7.24
CA PRO A 100 -30.00 -7.59 -8.39
C PRO A 100 -28.97 -6.49 -8.65
N LEU A 101 -27.73 -6.84 -9.00
CA LEU A 101 -26.66 -5.88 -9.29
C LEU A 101 -27.08 -4.80 -10.31
N ALA A 102 -27.91 -5.16 -11.29
CA ALA A 102 -28.39 -4.25 -12.32
C ALA A 102 -29.14 -3.03 -11.75
N THR A 103 -29.83 -3.16 -10.61
CA THR A 103 -30.60 -2.06 -10.01
C THR A 103 -29.73 -1.04 -9.27
N LEU A 104 -28.49 -1.43 -8.95
CA LEU A 104 -27.50 -0.61 -8.25
C LEU A 104 -26.57 0.14 -9.21
N GLN A 105 -26.68 -0.11 -10.51
CA GLN A 105 -25.80 0.50 -11.51
C GLN A 105 -26.11 1.99 -11.73
N PRO A 106 -25.09 2.84 -11.96
CA PRO A 106 -23.69 2.47 -12.06
C PRO A 106 -23.01 2.33 -10.70
N ILE A 107 -22.12 1.33 -10.58
CA ILE A 107 -21.19 1.23 -9.46
C ILE A 107 -19.98 2.13 -9.71
N ARG A 108 -19.61 2.95 -8.73
CA ARG A 108 -18.46 3.84 -8.77
C ARG A 108 -17.50 3.58 -7.62
N LEU A 109 -16.23 3.88 -7.85
CA LEU A 109 -15.19 3.88 -6.85
C LEU A 109 -14.80 5.31 -6.53
N GLN A 110 -15.25 5.82 -5.39
CA GLN A 110 -14.87 7.16 -4.93
C GLN A 110 -13.53 7.08 -4.21
N ARG A 111 -12.57 7.88 -4.67
CA ARG A 111 -11.28 8.10 -4.01
C ARG A 111 -11.49 8.69 -2.60
N VAL A 112 -10.79 8.15 -1.61
CA VAL A 112 -10.83 8.65 -0.23
C VAL A 112 -9.83 9.80 -0.07
N GLU A 113 -10.30 11.04 -0.20
CA GLU A 113 -9.44 12.23 -0.29
C GLU A 113 -9.78 13.29 0.77
N THR A 114 -11.03 13.39 1.18
CA THR A 114 -11.44 14.36 2.20
C THR A 114 -11.23 13.81 3.62
N PRO A 115 -11.17 14.67 4.66
CA PRO A 115 -11.19 14.22 6.04
C PRO A 115 -12.42 13.37 6.38
N ALA A 116 -13.59 13.72 5.84
CA ALA A 116 -14.84 12.99 6.04
C ALA A 116 -14.75 11.57 5.46
N ASP A 117 -14.28 11.43 4.21
CA ASP A 117 -14.09 10.12 3.57
C ASP A 117 -13.13 9.25 4.36
N ARG A 118 -12.02 9.84 4.84
CA ARG A 118 -11.03 9.12 5.65
C ARG A 118 -11.64 8.59 6.94
N THR A 119 -12.45 9.40 7.62
CA THR A 119 -13.14 8.99 8.84
C THR A 119 -14.11 7.85 8.53
N LEU A 120 -14.98 8.02 7.53
CA LEU A 120 -15.94 7.00 7.11
C LEU A 120 -15.25 5.67 6.74
N TRP A 121 -14.24 5.72 5.86
CA TRP A 121 -13.52 4.53 5.42
C TRP A 121 -12.85 3.80 6.59
N ARG A 122 -12.23 4.54 7.52
CA ARG A 122 -11.61 3.97 8.73
C ARG A 122 -12.64 3.31 9.64
N THR A 123 -13.79 3.95 9.84
CA THR A 123 -14.90 3.40 10.64
C THR A 123 -15.40 2.09 10.05
N LEU A 124 -15.68 2.05 8.74
CA LEU A 124 -16.17 0.84 8.06
C LEU A 124 -15.15 -0.31 8.11
N ILE A 125 -13.87 0.00 7.89
CA ILE A 125 -12.80 -1.02 7.90
C ILE A 125 -12.51 -1.52 9.32
N GLU A 126 -12.43 -0.65 10.33
CA GLU A 126 -12.22 -1.08 11.72
C GLU A 126 -13.37 -1.97 12.20
N ARG A 127 -14.61 -1.64 11.83
CA ARG A 127 -15.80 -2.38 12.26
C ARG A 127 -15.98 -3.71 11.53
N HIS A 128 -15.91 -3.72 10.20
CA HIS A 128 -16.39 -4.87 9.42
C HIS A 128 -15.29 -5.69 8.76
N HIS A 129 -14.07 -5.16 8.59
CA HIS A 129 -13.00 -5.92 7.97
C HIS A 129 -12.25 -6.77 9.02
N PRO A 130 -11.98 -8.08 8.80
CA PRO A 130 -11.38 -8.96 9.80
C PRO A 130 -10.02 -8.51 10.35
N LEU A 131 -9.26 -7.75 9.57
CA LEU A 131 -7.96 -7.18 9.97
C LEU A 131 -8.05 -5.80 10.63
N GLY A 132 -9.25 -5.22 10.69
CA GLY A 132 -9.48 -3.84 11.11
C GLY A 132 -8.68 -2.81 10.30
N HIS A 133 -8.71 -1.58 10.79
CA HIS A 133 -7.91 -0.48 10.31
C HIS A 133 -6.46 -0.63 10.80
N ARG A 134 -5.54 -0.63 9.84
CA ARG A 134 -4.10 -0.55 10.07
C ARG A 134 -3.54 0.43 9.06
N VAL A 135 -2.55 1.21 9.47
CA VAL A 135 -1.83 2.09 8.55
C VAL A 135 -1.05 1.20 7.58
N PRO A 136 -1.37 1.22 6.27
CA PRO A 136 -0.59 0.47 5.29
C PRO A 136 0.81 1.06 5.20
N PHE A 137 1.77 0.19 4.98
CA PHE A 137 3.14 0.61 4.73
C PHE A 137 3.32 0.91 3.24
N GLY A 138 4.00 2.02 2.94
CA GLY A 138 4.31 2.44 1.58
C GLY A 138 3.15 3.16 0.88
N ALA A 139 3.23 3.19 -0.44
CA ALA A 139 2.21 3.76 -1.30
C ALA A 139 0.88 3.03 -1.09
N HIS A 140 -0.23 3.77 -1.09
CA HIS A 140 -1.55 3.19 -0.96
C HIS A 140 -2.66 4.14 -1.43
N LEU A 141 -3.68 3.56 -2.04
CA LEU A 141 -4.91 4.22 -2.46
C LEU A 141 -6.11 3.54 -1.80
N ARG A 142 -7.12 4.33 -1.44
CA ARG A 142 -8.34 3.85 -0.76
C ARG A 142 -9.56 4.32 -1.53
N TYR A 143 -10.58 3.48 -1.53
CA TYR A 143 -11.84 3.76 -2.21
C TYR A 143 -13.05 3.38 -1.35
N LEU A 144 -14.12 4.15 -1.48
CA LEU A 144 -15.48 3.75 -1.14
C LEU A 144 -16.14 3.19 -2.39
N ILE A 145 -16.82 2.05 -2.27
CA ILE A 145 -17.63 1.46 -3.33
C ILE A 145 -19.03 2.04 -3.20
N GLN A 146 -19.57 2.67 -4.25
CA GLN A 146 -20.86 3.34 -4.21
C GLN A 146 -21.78 2.91 -5.34
N ALA A 147 -23.05 2.69 -5.03
CA ALA A 147 -24.14 2.69 -6.02
C ALA A 147 -24.71 4.10 -6.15
N THR A 148 -25.02 4.54 -7.38
CA THR A 148 -25.50 5.91 -7.64
C THR A 148 -26.89 6.02 -8.26
N SER A 149 -27.65 4.92 -8.37
CA SER A 149 -28.90 4.87 -9.16
C SER A 149 -30.12 5.57 -8.53
N LYS A 150 -30.08 5.90 -7.23
CA LYS A 150 -31.18 6.58 -6.51
C LYS A 150 -30.65 7.60 -5.50
N SER A 151 -29.75 7.15 -4.64
CA SER A 151 -28.99 7.95 -3.69
C SER A 151 -27.61 7.31 -3.52
N PRO A 152 -26.53 8.10 -3.32
CA PRO A 152 -25.20 7.55 -3.08
C PRO A 152 -25.21 6.60 -1.88
N THR A 153 -25.11 5.31 -2.16
CA THR A 153 -25.14 4.26 -1.13
C THR A 153 -23.78 3.59 -1.09
N VAL A 154 -23.12 3.63 0.07
CA VAL A 154 -21.83 2.95 0.25
C VAL A 154 -22.07 1.46 0.41
N LEU A 155 -21.49 0.67 -0.48
CA LEU A 155 -21.61 -0.78 -0.50
C LEU A 155 -20.40 -1.47 0.15
N GLY A 156 -19.29 -0.76 0.31
CA GLY A 156 -18.04 -1.35 0.77
C GLY A 156 -16.82 -0.45 0.62
N CYS A 157 -15.66 -1.04 0.86
CA CYS A 157 -14.36 -0.37 0.88
C CYS A 157 -13.29 -1.19 0.14
N LEU A 158 -12.36 -0.50 -0.51
CA LEU A 158 -11.15 -1.07 -1.11
C LEU A 158 -9.90 -0.34 -0.62
N GLN A 159 -8.78 -1.06 -0.55
CA GLN A 159 -7.44 -0.51 -0.45
C GLN A 159 -6.49 -1.25 -1.38
N PHE A 160 -5.69 -0.49 -2.11
CA PHE A 160 -4.49 -0.97 -2.75
C PHE A 160 -3.28 -0.39 -2.03
N SER A 161 -2.24 -1.19 -1.84
CA SER A 161 -0.99 -0.77 -1.22
C SER A 161 0.22 -1.32 -1.94
N SER A 162 1.42 -0.86 -1.57
CA SER A 162 2.66 -1.51 -1.95
C SER A 162 2.63 -3.01 -1.61
N PRO A 163 3.28 -3.85 -2.42
CA PRO A 163 3.25 -5.30 -2.30
C PRO A 163 4.17 -5.77 -1.16
N ALA A 164 4.06 -7.06 -0.81
CA ALA A 164 5.04 -7.68 0.08
C ALA A 164 6.42 -7.73 -0.61
N TRP A 165 7.50 -7.46 0.14
CA TRP A 165 8.86 -7.49 -0.41
C TRP A 165 9.22 -8.85 -1.02
N ARG A 166 8.93 -9.94 -0.29
CA ARG A 166 9.10 -11.31 -0.75
C ARG A 166 7.80 -12.05 -0.64
N LEU A 167 7.46 -12.79 -1.69
CA LEU A 167 6.25 -13.60 -1.74
C LEU A 167 6.53 -14.80 -2.64
N LYS A 168 6.93 -15.93 -2.04
CA LYS A 168 7.50 -17.08 -2.77
C LYS A 168 6.66 -17.51 -3.98
N GLY A 169 5.34 -17.70 -3.81
CA GLY A 169 4.46 -18.12 -4.91
C GLY A 169 4.43 -17.12 -6.07
N ARG A 170 4.37 -15.82 -5.77
CA ARG A 170 4.47 -14.76 -6.78
C ARG A 170 5.83 -14.75 -7.46
N ASP A 171 6.90 -14.79 -6.67
CA ASP A 171 8.25 -14.67 -7.20
C ASP A 171 8.59 -15.84 -8.13
N GLN A 172 8.15 -17.05 -7.79
CA GLN A 172 8.24 -18.24 -8.63
C GLN A 172 7.37 -18.14 -9.89
N TRP A 173 6.14 -17.64 -9.76
CA TRP A 173 5.25 -17.45 -10.91
C TRP A 173 5.82 -16.42 -11.90
N ILE A 174 6.39 -15.31 -11.41
CA ILE A 174 7.05 -14.32 -12.28
C ILE A 174 8.29 -14.95 -12.92
N GLY A 175 9.13 -15.61 -12.11
CA GLY A 175 10.40 -16.21 -12.55
C GLY A 175 11.59 -15.25 -12.45
N TRP A 176 11.51 -14.22 -11.61
CA TRP A 176 12.57 -13.23 -11.41
C TRP A 176 13.53 -13.59 -10.27
N ASP A 177 14.74 -13.04 -10.31
CA ASP A 177 15.72 -13.13 -9.23
C ASP A 177 15.58 -11.97 -8.22
N ASP A 178 16.42 -11.97 -7.19
CA ASP A 178 16.39 -10.98 -6.12
C ASP A 178 16.72 -9.55 -6.61
N ALA A 179 17.63 -9.42 -7.58
CA ALA A 179 18.05 -8.14 -8.16
C ALA A 179 16.95 -7.54 -9.03
N THR A 180 16.33 -8.36 -9.89
CA THR A 180 15.22 -7.99 -10.77
C THR A 180 13.98 -7.66 -9.96
N ARG A 181 13.67 -8.43 -8.91
CA ARG A 181 12.62 -8.08 -7.97
C ARG A 181 12.85 -6.71 -7.34
N ALA A 182 14.06 -6.43 -6.85
CA ALA A 182 14.36 -5.15 -6.22
C ALA A 182 14.08 -3.96 -7.16
N ARG A 183 14.36 -4.10 -8.46
CA ARG A 183 14.07 -3.09 -9.49
C ARG A 183 12.58 -3.00 -9.84
N CYS A 184 11.92 -4.15 -10.03
CA CYS A 184 10.61 -4.20 -10.67
C CYS A 184 9.44 -4.27 -9.67
N LEU A 185 9.68 -4.50 -8.37
CA LEU A 185 8.62 -4.70 -7.38
C LEU A 185 7.63 -3.54 -7.29
N GLN A 186 8.04 -2.30 -7.58
CA GLN A 186 7.15 -1.12 -7.52
C GLN A 186 6.05 -1.15 -8.60
N GLN A 187 6.19 -2.01 -9.61
CA GLN A 187 5.18 -2.23 -10.65
C GLN A 187 4.09 -3.23 -10.19
N ILE A 188 4.18 -3.76 -8.97
CA ILE A 188 3.17 -4.65 -8.39
C ILE A 188 2.38 -3.88 -7.33
N ILE A 189 1.07 -4.06 -7.30
CA ILE A 189 0.18 -3.50 -6.27
C ILE A 189 -0.55 -4.61 -5.53
N CYS A 190 -0.82 -4.41 -4.24
CA CYS A 190 -1.53 -5.39 -3.41
C CYS A 190 -2.93 -4.87 -3.05
N ASN A 191 -3.98 -5.61 -3.38
CA ASN A 191 -5.33 -5.35 -2.88
C ASN A 191 -5.42 -5.77 -1.40
N SER A 192 -4.89 -4.91 -0.53
CA SER A 192 -4.66 -5.18 0.88
C SER A 192 -5.91 -5.10 1.76
N ARG A 193 -6.99 -4.47 1.27
CA ARG A 193 -8.32 -4.51 1.89
C ARG A 193 -9.37 -4.62 0.81
N PHE A 194 -10.28 -5.57 0.98
CA PHE A 194 -11.51 -5.66 0.21
C PHE A 194 -12.65 -6.00 1.15
N LEU A 195 -13.64 -5.11 1.20
CA LEU A 195 -14.80 -5.22 2.07
C LEU A 195 -16.05 -4.92 1.26
N ILE A 196 -16.97 -5.88 1.22
CA ILE A 196 -18.38 -5.62 0.95
C ILE A 196 -19.07 -5.61 2.31
N LEU A 197 -19.93 -4.63 2.57
CA LEU A 197 -20.55 -4.48 3.88
C LEU A 197 -21.46 -5.69 4.21
N PRO A 198 -21.53 -6.13 5.47
CA PRO A 198 -22.25 -7.37 5.81
C PRO A 198 -23.75 -7.39 5.46
N HIS A 199 -24.38 -6.21 5.42
CA HIS A 199 -25.79 -6.08 5.05
C HIS A 199 -26.01 -6.07 3.53
N VAL A 200 -24.95 -5.98 2.71
CA VAL A 200 -25.05 -5.97 1.24
C VAL A 200 -25.00 -7.40 0.72
N ARG A 201 -26.15 -7.90 0.26
CA ARG A 201 -26.35 -9.25 -0.26
C ARG A 201 -26.69 -9.19 -1.75
N VAL A 202 -25.71 -8.78 -2.54
CA VAL A 202 -25.89 -8.57 -3.99
C VAL A 202 -25.06 -9.61 -4.74
N PRO A 203 -25.70 -10.58 -5.41
CA PRO A 203 -24.98 -11.55 -6.22
C PRO A 203 -24.07 -10.87 -7.25
N ASN A 204 -22.88 -11.42 -7.45
CA ASN A 204 -21.87 -10.96 -8.42
C ASN A 204 -21.29 -9.55 -8.18
N LEU A 205 -21.68 -8.84 -7.11
CA LEU A 205 -21.15 -7.51 -6.80
C LEU A 205 -19.64 -7.55 -6.57
N ALA A 206 -19.14 -8.54 -5.83
CA ALA A 206 -17.74 -8.60 -5.44
C ALA A 206 -16.81 -8.74 -6.67
N SER A 207 -17.10 -9.67 -7.58
CA SER A 207 -16.31 -9.86 -8.80
C SER A 207 -16.44 -8.68 -9.76
N HIS A 208 -17.64 -8.10 -9.89
CA HIS A 208 -17.85 -6.86 -10.67
C HIS A 208 -17.00 -5.69 -10.14
N VAL A 209 -17.00 -5.48 -8.82
CA VAL A 209 -16.20 -4.45 -8.16
C VAL A 209 -14.70 -4.69 -8.35
N LEU A 210 -14.22 -5.94 -8.23
CA LEU A 210 -12.81 -6.26 -8.46
C LEU A 210 -12.37 -5.90 -9.89
N ALA A 211 -13.17 -6.25 -10.89
CA ALA A 211 -12.88 -5.91 -12.28
C ALA A 211 -12.84 -4.39 -12.51
N LEU A 212 -13.80 -3.65 -11.93
CA LEU A 212 -13.81 -2.19 -11.96
C LEU A 212 -12.56 -1.61 -11.27
N ALA A 213 -12.24 -2.12 -10.08
CA ALA A 213 -11.14 -1.65 -9.26
C ALA A 213 -9.78 -1.77 -9.94
N LEU A 214 -9.52 -2.87 -10.64
CA LEU A 214 -8.26 -3.08 -11.34
C LEU A 214 -8.03 -2.06 -12.46
N ARG A 215 -9.10 -1.68 -13.19
CA ARG A 215 -9.01 -0.62 -14.22
C ARG A 215 -8.81 0.75 -13.59
N THR A 216 -9.60 1.09 -12.59
CA THR A 216 -9.55 2.39 -11.90
C THR A 216 -8.20 2.61 -11.20
N VAL A 217 -7.74 1.63 -10.42
CA VAL A 217 -6.50 1.78 -9.65
C VAL A 217 -5.28 1.87 -10.55
N THR A 218 -5.27 1.22 -11.73
CA THR A 218 -4.13 1.32 -12.66
C THR A 218 -3.92 2.77 -13.11
N ILE A 219 -5.02 3.49 -13.40
CA ILE A 219 -4.98 4.90 -13.79
C ILE A 219 -4.57 5.76 -12.59
N ASP A 220 -5.28 5.63 -11.48
CA ASP A 220 -5.07 6.48 -10.30
C ASP A 220 -3.67 6.28 -9.68
N TRP A 221 -3.16 5.04 -9.68
CA TRP A 221 -1.84 4.73 -9.14
C TRP A 221 -0.73 5.32 -10.00
N THR A 222 -0.90 5.28 -11.33
CA THR A 222 0.04 5.91 -12.26
C THR A 222 0.04 7.43 -12.04
N ALA A 223 -1.15 8.05 -11.94
CA ALA A 223 -1.26 9.48 -11.68
C ALA A 223 -0.66 9.88 -10.32
N ALA A 224 -0.92 9.10 -9.27
CA ALA A 224 -0.48 9.42 -7.91
C ALA A 224 1.02 9.18 -7.69
N TYR A 225 1.60 8.14 -8.31
CA TYR A 225 2.95 7.68 -7.98
C TYR A 225 3.93 7.69 -9.16
N GLY A 226 3.47 7.98 -10.38
CA GLY A 226 4.31 7.98 -11.59
C GLY A 226 4.76 6.58 -12.01
N VAL A 227 4.20 5.53 -11.42
CA VAL A 227 4.55 4.13 -11.72
C VAL A 227 3.31 3.42 -12.20
N LYS A 228 3.37 2.84 -13.39
CA LYS A 228 2.27 2.04 -13.93
C LYS A 228 2.29 0.62 -13.32
N PRO A 229 1.21 0.20 -12.64
CA PRO A 229 1.10 -1.18 -12.18
C PRO A 229 1.00 -2.15 -13.36
N LEU A 230 1.75 -3.25 -13.32
CA LEU A 230 1.69 -4.35 -14.29
C LEU A 230 1.04 -5.61 -13.72
N LEU A 231 1.08 -5.79 -12.39
CA LEU A 231 0.50 -6.94 -11.70
C LEU A 231 -0.22 -6.49 -10.43
N ALA A 232 -1.39 -7.06 -10.15
CA ALA A 232 -2.02 -6.97 -8.84
C ALA A 232 -1.88 -8.30 -8.07
N GLU A 233 -1.69 -8.22 -6.76
CA GLU A 233 -1.69 -9.37 -5.85
C GLU A 233 -2.74 -9.19 -4.74
N THR A 234 -3.23 -10.27 -4.15
CA THR A 234 -3.95 -10.24 -2.88
C THR A 234 -3.66 -11.48 -2.06
N LEU A 235 -3.93 -11.39 -0.76
CA LEU A 235 -3.71 -12.46 0.21
C LEU A 235 -5.01 -12.77 0.93
N VAL A 236 -5.59 -13.93 0.66
CA VAL A 236 -6.86 -14.40 1.25
C VAL A 236 -6.56 -15.42 2.35
N ASP A 237 -7.16 -15.26 3.52
CA ASP A 237 -7.08 -16.30 4.56
C ASP A 237 -8.08 -17.43 4.24
N PRO A 238 -7.60 -18.62 3.82
CA PRO A 238 -8.47 -19.72 3.42
C PRO A 238 -9.27 -20.30 4.59
N THR A 239 -8.90 -20.01 5.85
CA THR A 239 -9.66 -20.43 7.03
C THR A 239 -10.93 -19.60 7.24
N ARG A 240 -11.03 -18.43 6.58
CA ARG A 240 -12.16 -17.50 6.71
C ARG A 240 -12.93 -17.33 5.42
N PHE A 241 -12.24 -17.37 4.28
CA PHE A 241 -12.83 -17.09 2.98
C PHE A 241 -12.33 -18.06 1.91
N THR A 242 -13.24 -18.49 1.03
CA THR A 242 -12.90 -19.36 -0.09
C THR A 242 -12.08 -18.65 -1.18
N GLY A 243 -12.18 -17.32 -1.27
CA GLY A 243 -11.57 -16.54 -2.35
C GLY A 243 -12.33 -16.62 -3.69
N HIS A 244 -13.53 -17.19 -3.72
CA HIS A 244 -14.28 -17.43 -4.95
C HIS A 244 -14.52 -16.17 -5.79
N CYS A 245 -14.67 -15.00 -5.17
CA CYS A 245 -14.81 -13.74 -5.91
C CYS A 245 -13.57 -13.36 -6.74
N TYR A 246 -12.37 -13.74 -6.30
CA TYR A 246 -11.14 -13.54 -7.05
C TYR A 246 -11.05 -14.51 -8.22
N LEU A 247 -11.40 -15.79 -8.01
CA LEU A 247 -11.50 -16.77 -9.08
C LEU A 247 -12.50 -16.33 -10.16
N ALA A 248 -13.70 -15.91 -9.75
CA ALA A 248 -14.74 -15.38 -10.65
C ALA A 248 -14.33 -14.10 -11.38
N ALA A 249 -13.35 -13.36 -10.84
CA ALA A 249 -12.75 -12.19 -11.48
C ALA A 249 -11.49 -12.54 -12.28
N ASN A 250 -11.23 -13.82 -12.57
CA ASN A 250 -10.09 -14.33 -13.34
C ASN A 250 -8.71 -14.09 -12.71
N TRP A 251 -8.64 -14.08 -11.38
CA TRP A 251 -7.35 -14.08 -10.68
C TRP A 251 -6.75 -15.49 -10.66
N ILE A 252 -5.42 -15.55 -10.70
CA ILE A 252 -4.62 -16.78 -10.74
C ILE A 252 -4.20 -17.14 -9.32
N ASP A 253 -4.55 -18.34 -8.86
CA ASP A 253 -4.04 -18.91 -7.61
C ASP A 253 -2.60 -19.41 -7.80
N VAL A 254 -1.67 -18.89 -7.00
CA VAL A 254 -0.24 -19.31 -7.02
C VAL A 254 0.19 -19.95 -5.70
N GLY A 255 -0.76 -20.52 -4.96
CA GLY A 255 -0.53 -21.31 -3.76
C GLY A 255 -0.60 -20.50 -2.47
N LEU A 256 0.00 -21.06 -1.41
CA LEU A 256 -0.07 -20.49 -0.06
C LEU A 256 1.20 -19.71 0.30
N THR A 257 1.04 -18.66 1.11
CA THR A 257 2.16 -18.06 1.84
C THR A 257 2.71 -19.06 2.85
N THR A 258 3.96 -18.89 3.24
CA THR A 258 4.60 -19.75 4.25
C THR A 258 4.21 -19.40 5.69
N GLY A 259 3.14 -18.64 5.92
CA GLY A 259 2.71 -18.21 7.27
C GLY A 259 3.67 -17.24 7.98
N ARG A 260 4.52 -16.52 7.23
CA ARG A 260 5.48 -15.55 7.80
C ARG A 260 4.95 -14.13 7.65
N GLY A 261 4.93 -13.40 8.76
CA GLY A 261 4.53 -12.00 8.77
C GLY A 261 5.59 -11.09 8.16
N ARG A 262 5.20 -9.87 7.76
CA ARG A 262 6.12 -8.85 7.19
C ARG A 262 7.25 -8.45 8.15
N ALA A 263 7.06 -8.62 9.45
CA ALA A 263 8.02 -8.25 10.50
C ALA A 263 8.86 -9.43 11.04
N ASP A 264 8.79 -10.60 10.39
CA ASP A 264 9.58 -11.76 10.78
C ASP A 264 11.06 -11.58 10.38
N ARG A 265 11.81 -10.84 11.21
CA ARG A 265 13.26 -10.66 11.08
C ARG A 265 14.04 -11.85 11.64
N GLN A 266 13.39 -12.72 12.42
CA GLN A 266 14.04 -13.81 13.18
C GLN A 266 13.76 -15.20 12.60
N HIS A 267 13.08 -15.30 11.45
CA HIS A 267 12.63 -16.56 10.85
C HIS A 267 11.73 -17.40 11.78
N THR A 268 11.03 -16.75 12.71
CA THR A 268 10.21 -17.40 13.72
C THR A 268 8.74 -17.30 13.31
N ARG A 269 8.04 -18.44 13.23
CA ARG A 269 6.61 -18.50 12.90
C ARG A 269 5.78 -17.79 13.97
N HIS A 270 5.50 -16.51 13.79
CA HIS A 270 4.55 -15.79 14.63
C HIS A 270 3.11 -16.03 14.18
N GLY A 271 2.62 -17.28 14.34
CA GLY A 271 1.20 -17.63 14.38
C GLY A 271 0.29 -17.19 13.22
N ALA A 272 0.82 -16.72 12.10
CA ALA A 272 0.01 -16.24 10.98
C ALA A 272 -0.43 -17.43 10.11
N SER A 273 -1.74 -17.59 9.93
CA SER A 273 -2.32 -18.57 9.01
C SER A 273 -1.72 -18.38 7.61
N PRO A 274 -1.28 -19.46 6.94
CA PRO A 274 -0.96 -19.44 5.52
C PRO A 274 -2.10 -18.83 4.72
N LYS A 275 -1.78 -17.84 3.87
CA LYS A 275 -2.77 -17.14 3.04
C LYS A 275 -2.68 -17.62 1.61
N ARG A 276 -3.81 -17.77 0.92
CA ARG A 276 -3.84 -17.98 -0.53
C ARG A 276 -3.36 -16.73 -1.24
N ILE A 277 -2.44 -16.90 -2.18
CA ILE A 277 -1.89 -15.83 -3.00
C ILE A 277 -2.65 -15.85 -4.32
N TRP A 278 -3.30 -14.73 -4.64
CA TRP A 278 -3.96 -14.54 -5.92
C TRP A 278 -3.25 -13.43 -6.68
N LEU A 279 -3.03 -13.65 -7.98
CA LEU A 279 -2.41 -12.68 -8.88
C LEU A 279 -3.36 -12.30 -10.01
N TYR A 280 -3.26 -11.06 -10.49
CA TYR A 280 -3.99 -10.60 -11.67
C TYR A 280 -3.04 -9.84 -12.60
N PRO A 281 -2.74 -10.37 -13.80
CA PRO A 281 -2.03 -9.64 -14.85
C PRO A 281 -2.83 -8.41 -15.30
N LEU A 282 -2.28 -7.21 -15.13
CA LEU A 282 -2.92 -5.96 -15.59
C LEU A 282 -2.58 -5.64 -17.05
N VAL A 283 -1.59 -6.34 -17.61
CA VAL A 283 -1.14 -6.21 -18.99
C VAL A 283 -0.78 -7.58 -19.58
N PRO A 284 -0.82 -7.74 -20.92
CA PRO A 284 -0.25 -8.91 -21.59
C PRO A 284 1.25 -9.05 -21.29
N ASP A 285 1.73 -10.30 -21.30
CA ASP A 285 3.15 -10.65 -21.14
C ASP A 285 3.79 -10.09 -19.86
N VAL A 286 2.99 -9.96 -18.79
CA VAL A 286 3.42 -9.35 -17.52
C VAL A 286 4.71 -9.96 -16.97
N ARG A 287 4.88 -11.29 -17.09
CA ARG A 287 6.08 -11.99 -16.62
C ARG A 287 7.32 -11.48 -17.37
N GLN A 288 7.26 -11.46 -18.69
CA GLN A 288 8.33 -10.97 -19.55
C GLN A 288 8.66 -9.50 -19.21
N ARG A 289 7.66 -8.63 -19.12
CA ARG A 289 7.85 -7.21 -18.77
C ARG A 289 8.53 -7.05 -17.40
N LEU A 290 8.10 -7.80 -16.38
CA LEU A 290 8.69 -7.76 -15.04
C LEU A 290 10.09 -8.39 -14.96
N THR A 291 10.50 -9.18 -15.96
CA THR A 291 11.86 -9.75 -16.03
C THR A 291 12.81 -8.98 -16.95
N GLN A 292 12.27 -8.24 -17.93
CA GLN A 292 13.06 -7.56 -18.97
C GLN A 292 13.13 -6.05 -18.79
N THR A 293 12.41 -5.47 -17.81
CA THR A 293 12.51 -4.02 -17.57
C THR A 293 13.98 -3.66 -17.26
N PRO A 294 14.59 -2.74 -18.03
CA PRO A 294 15.94 -2.24 -17.77
C PRO A 294 16.07 -1.61 -16.38
#